data_AF-A0A519BT85-F1
#
_entry.id   AF-A0A519BT85-F1
#
_cell.length_a   1.000
_cell.length_b   1.000
_cell.length_c   1.000
_cell.angle_alpha   90.00
_cell.angle_beta   90.00
_cell.angle_gamma   90.00
#
_symmetry.space_group_name_H-M   'P 1'
#
loop_
_entity.id
_entity.type
_entity.pdbx_description
1 polymer ?
#
loop_
_entity_poly.entity_id
_entity_poly.type
_entity_poly.pdbx_seq_one_letter_code
_entity_poly.pdbx_strand_id
1 'polypeptide(L)'
;MRLRQLKKHPILSEVSFRGNASDKLTAFVGSWTFILASAIFIISWVSINVYGWINSWDPYPFILLNLFLSVLAAIQGPIILMSHHRENQKDRIRAEYDYSVNRKAEREIEKLRKEIEKLRKKLN
;
A
#
# COMPACT_ATOMS: atom_id res chain seq x y z
N MET A 1 -9.79 28.29 -20.45
CA MET A 1 -8.32 28.13 -20.36
C MET A 1 -7.85 27.98 -18.90
N ARG A 2 -8.29 26.93 -18.17
CA ARG A 2 -7.97 26.69 -16.73
C ARG A 2 -7.75 25.21 -16.34
N LEU A 3 -7.55 24.31 -17.31
CA LEU A 3 -7.39 22.86 -17.04
C LEU A 3 -5.94 22.35 -17.19
N ARG A 4 -4.96 23.22 -17.42
CA ARG A 4 -3.54 22.84 -17.59
C ARG A 4 -2.69 22.87 -16.31
N GLN A 5 -3.24 23.28 -15.17
CA GLN A 5 -2.46 23.42 -13.91
C GLN A 5 -2.55 22.23 -12.95
N LEU A 6 -3.36 21.20 -13.24
CA LEU A 6 -3.45 19.99 -12.42
C LEU A 6 -2.41 18.90 -12.80
N LYS A 7 -1.27 19.27 -13.39
CA LYS A 7 -0.23 18.31 -13.80
C LYS A 7 1.19 18.68 -13.37
N LYS A 8 1.36 19.26 -12.18
CA LYS A 8 2.66 19.40 -11.51
C LYS A 8 2.49 19.38 -9.98
N HIS A 9 1.98 18.28 -9.43
CA HIS A 9 2.23 17.99 -8.02
C HIS A 9 3.57 17.24 -7.93
N PRO A 10 4.56 17.73 -7.19
CA PRO A 10 5.93 17.16 -7.13
C PRO A 10 5.97 15.71 -6.60
N ILE A 11 4.88 15.25 -5.98
CA ILE A 11 4.71 13.87 -5.50
C ILE A 11 4.58 12.85 -6.64
N LEU A 12 4.26 13.27 -7.88
CA LEU A 12 4.05 12.34 -8.99
C LEU A 12 5.34 12.02 -9.78
N SER A 13 6.39 12.84 -9.67
CA SER A 13 7.60 12.70 -10.50
C SER A 13 8.71 11.84 -9.88
N GLU A 14 8.88 11.82 -8.56
CA GLU A 14 9.85 10.92 -7.90
C GLU A 14 9.34 9.47 -7.77
N VAL A 15 8.02 9.28 -7.80
CA VAL A 15 7.36 7.99 -7.55
C VAL A 15 7.45 7.03 -8.75
N SER A 16 7.73 7.52 -9.96
CA SER A 16 7.58 6.70 -11.18
C SER A 16 8.74 5.73 -11.45
N PHE A 17 9.96 6.00 -10.97
CA PHE A 17 11.11 5.12 -11.25
C PHE A 17 11.30 4.05 -10.17
N ARG A 18 11.03 4.39 -8.89
CA ARG A 18 11.18 3.48 -7.75
C ARG A 18 9.88 2.77 -7.34
N GLY A 19 8.71 3.37 -7.61
CA GLY A 19 7.41 2.78 -7.29
C GLY A 19 7.10 1.51 -8.07
N ASN A 20 7.48 1.46 -9.35
CA ASN A 20 7.15 0.33 -10.23
C ASN A 20 7.84 -0.99 -9.85
N ALA A 21 9.04 -0.94 -9.27
CA ALA A 21 9.76 -2.15 -8.83
C ALA A 21 9.22 -2.67 -7.49
N SER A 22 9.01 -1.77 -6.52
CA SER A 22 8.46 -2.12 -5.21
C SER A 22 7.03 -2.66 -5.30
N ASP A 23 6.20 -2.07 -6.16
CA ASP A 23 4.80 -2.49 -6.32
C ASP A 23 4.70 -3.88 -6.96
N LYS A 24 5.56 -4.18 -7.94
CA LYS A 24 5.65 -5.52 -8.55
C LYS A 24 6.16 -6.57 -7.58
N LEU A 25 7.17 -6.23 -6.77
CA LEU A 25 7.70 -7.13 -5.75
C LEU A 25 6.67 -7.43 -4.66
N THR A 26 5.94 -6.40 -4.19
CA THR A 26 4.87 -6.56 -3.19
C THR A 26 3.74 -7.44 -3.72
N ALA A 27 3.32 -7.20 -4.97
CA ALA A 27 2.28 -8.01 -5.61
C ALA A 27 2.73 -9.47 -5.85
N PHE A 28 4.01 -9.68 -6.16
CA PHE A 28 4.56 -11.02 -6.37
C PHE A 28 4.69 -11.81 -5.06
N VAL A 29 5.26 -11.19 -4.01
CA VAL A 29 5.43 -11.80 -2.68
C VAL A 29 4.07 -12.05 -2.01
N GLY A 30 3.06 -11.22 -2.29
CA GLY A 30 1.70 -11.38 -1.78
C GLY A 30 0.80 -12.36 -2.57
N SER A 31 1.31 -12.99 -3.64
CA SER A 31 0.50 -13.90 -4.46
C SER A 31 0.37 -15.28 -3.82
N TRP A 32 -0.82 -15.88 -3.90
CA TRP A 32 -1.08 -17.26 -3.49
C TRP A 32 -0.15 -18.28 -4.17
N THR A 33 0.25 -18.02 -5.41
CA THR A 33 1.18 -18.89 -6.16
C THR A 33 2.58 -18.88 -5.57
N PHE A 34 3.03 -17.75 -5.03
CA PHE A 34 4.36 -17.63 -4.40
C PHE A 34 4.41 -18.37 -3.07
N ILE A 35 3.34 -18.29 -2.26
CA ILE A 35 3.25 -19.01 -0.99
C ILE A 35 3.34 -20.53 -1.22
N LEU A 36 2.59 -21.05 -2.19
CA LEU A 36 2.63 -22.48 -2.55
C LEU A 36 4.00 -22.91 -3.08
N ALA A 37 4.61 -22.12 -3.98
CA ALA A 37 5.95 -22.41 -4.50
C ALA A 37 7.01 -22.43 -3.39
N SER A 38 6.94 -21.48 -2.45
CA SER A 38 7.83 -21.41 -1.29
C SER A 38 7.67 -22.63 -0.37
N ALA A 39 6.42 -23.05 -0.12
CA ALA A 39 6.15 -24.25 0.68
C ALA A 39 6.71 -25.52 0.02
N ILE A 40 6.52 -25.68 -1.29
CA ILE A 40 7.06 -26.82 -2.06
C ILE A 40 8.60 -26.79 -2.04
N PHE A 41 9.21 -25.62 -2.16
CA PHE A 41 10.66 -25.45 -2.08
C PHE A 41 11.19 -25.89 -0.72
N ILE A 42 10.57 -25.46 0.38
CA ILE A 42 10.96 -25.86 1.74
C ILE A 42 10.84 -27.38 1.91
N ILE A 43 9.71 -27.97 1.50
CA ILE A 43 9.48 -29.42 1.60
C ILE A 43 10.52 -30.19 0.77
N SER A 44 10.82 -29.72 -0.43
CA SER A 44 11.83 -30.34 -1.30
C SER A 44 13.23 -30.21 -0.71
N TRP A 45 13.58 -29.05 -0.15
CA TRP A 45 14.87 -28.79 0.48
C TRP A 45 15.10 -29.68 1.70
N VAL A 46 14.08 -29.79 2.56
CA VAL A 46 14.10 -30.69 3.72
C VAL A 46 14.19 -32.14 3.26
N SER A 47 13.40 -32.55 2.27
CA SER A 47 13.44 -33.92 1.74
C SER A 47 14.82 -34.27 1.18
N ILE A 48 15.44 -33.39 0.39
CA ILE A 48 16.79 -33.61 -0.17
C ILE A 48 17.84 -33.71 0.95
N ASN A 49 17.76 -32.87 1.99
CA ASN A 49 18.72 -32.92 3.10
C ASN A 49 18.51 -34.13 4.03
N VAL A 50 17.26 -34.59 4.19
CA VAL A 50 16.93 -35.76 5.02
C VAL A 50 17.24 -37.08 4.30
N TYR A 51 16.97 -37.17 3.00
CA TYR A 51 17.24 -38.37 2.19
C TYR A 51 18.64 -38.39 1.54
N GLY A 52 19.36 -37.27 1.56
CA GLY A 52 20.72 -37.12 1.02
C GLY A 52 21.76 -37.89 1.84
N TRP A 53 21.98 -39.15 1.47
CA TRP A 53 22.69 -40.17 2.25
C TRP A 53 24.21 -39.96 2.48
N ILE A 54 24.90 -38.94 1.94
CA ILE A 54 26.39 -38.94 1.93
C ILE A 54 27.10 -37.66 2.38
N ASN A 55 26.41 -36.53 2.52
CA ASN A 55 27.00 -35.31 3.09
C ASN A 55 25.87 -34.35 3.43
N SER A 56 25.27 -34.47 4.62
CA SER A 56 24.22 -33.55 5.08
C SER A 56 24.72 -32.11 5.02
N TRP A 57 24.39 -31.39 3.95
CA TRP A 57 24.80 -30.00 3.74
C TRP A 57 24.14 -29.05 4.74
N ASP A 58 22.91 -29.36 5.17
CA ASP A 58 22.19 -28.64 6.23
C ASP A 58 21.55 -29.65 7.20
N PRO A 59 22.31 -30.19 8.18
CA PRO A 59 21.78 -31.11 9.19
C PRO A 59 20.72 -30.44 10.05
N TYR A 60 19.80 -31.23 10.60
CA TYR A 60 18.84 -30.75 11.61
C TYR A 60 19.59 -30.04 12.74
N PRO A 61 19.32 -28.74 13.05
CA PRO A 61 18.06 -27.99 12.91
C PRO A 61 17.90 -27.08 11.67
N PHE A 62 18.57 -27.33 10.55
CA PHE A 62 18.48 -26.56 9.29
C PHE A 62 18.88 -25.07 9.42
N ILE A 63 20.15 -24.81 9.77
CA ILE A 63 20.63 -23.45 10.04
C ILE A 63 20.60 -22.56 8.80
N LEU A 64 20.89 -23.11 7.61
CA LEU A 64 20.94 -22.34 6.37
C LEU A 64 19.53 -21.97 5.90
N LEU A 65 18.61 -22.93 5.95
CA LEU A 65 17.20 -22.67 5.65
C LEU A 65 16.63 -21.61 6.58
N ASN A 66 16.90 -21.72 7.89
CA ASN A 66 16.43 -20.76 8.88
C ASN A 66 16.99 -19.34 8.65
N LEU A 67 18.27 -19.23 8.31
CA LEU A 67 18.89 -17.96 7.95
C LEU A 67 18.22 -17.33 6.73
N PHE A 68 18.00 -18.12 5.67
CA PHE A 68 17.35 -17.65 4.45
C PHE A 68 15.92 -17.14 4.70
N LEU A 69 15.12 -17.90 5.45
CA LEU A 69 13.76 -17.52 5.83
C LEU A 69 13.75 -16.25 6.71
N SER A 70 14.70 -16.12 7.61
CA SER A 70 14.82 -14.93 8.47
C SER A 70 15.11 -13.66 7.66
N VAL A 71 16.00 -13.74 6.66
CA VAL A 71 16.28 -12.62 5.75
C VAL A 71 15.05 -12.28 4.89
N LEU A 72 14.35 -13.30 4.37
CA LEU A 72 13.10 -13.10 3.65
C LEU A 72 12.05 -12.39 4.50
N ALA A 73 11.90 -12.77 5.77
CA ALA A 73 10.99 -12.12 6.70
C ALA A 73 11.41 -10.67 7.03
N ALA A 74 12.71 -10.44 7.25
CA ALA A 74 13.25 -9.11 7.54
C ALA A 74 12.99 -8.11 6.41
N ILE A 75 12.99 -8.55 5.15
CA ILE A 75 12.75 -7.70 3.98
C ILE A 75 11.24 -7.43 3.78
N GLN A 76 10.35 -8.33 4.22
CA GLN A 76 8.90 -8.15 4.08
C GLN A 76 8.38 -6.94 4.84
N GLY A 77 8.84 -6.73 6.09
CA GLY A 77 8.39 -5.61 6.93
C GLY A 77 8.58 -4.24 6.28
N PRO A 78 9.79 -3.87 5.82
CA PRO A 78 10.04 -2.62 5.12
C PRO A 78 9.27 -2.45 3.80
N ILE A 79 9.10 -3.54 3.03
CA ILE A 79 8.33 -3.50 1.78
C ILE A 79 6.86 -3.15 2.06
N ILE A 80 6.26 -3.84 3.03
CA ILE A 80 4.88 -3.60 3.48
C ILE A 80 4.76 -2.20 4.09
N LEU A 81 5.74 -1.75 4.86
CA LEU A 81 5.75 -0.40 5.43
C LEU A 81 5.81 0.69 4.35
N MET A 82 6.58 0.46 3.28
CA MET A 82 6.69 1.39 2.15
C MET A 82 5.38 1.47 1.34
N SER A 83 4.66 0.35 1.19
CA SER A 83 3.34 0.36 0.53
C SER A 83 2.28 1.09 1.36
N HIS A 84 2.24 0.85 2.68
CA HIS A 84 1.33 1.54 3.59
C HIS A 84 1.61 3.05 3.69
N HIS A 85 2.88 3.48 3.72
CA HIS A 85 3.22 4.90 3.77
C HIS A 85 2.64 5.67 2.56
N ARG A 86 2.60 5.03 1.38
CA ARG A 86 2.04 5.63 0.16
C ARG A 86 0.51 5.70 0.16
N GLU A 87 -0.16 4.68 0.69
CA GLU A 87 -1.62 4.67 0.81
C GLU A 87 -2.09 5.72 1.82
N ASN A 88 -1.46 5.75 3.00
CA ASN A 88 -1.77 6.71 4.07
C ASN A 88 -1.61 8.17 3.62
N GLN A 89 -0.60 8.48 2.79
CA GLN A 89 -0.44 9.83 2.26
C GLN A 89 -1.58 10.23 1.31
N LYS A 90 -2.03 9.31 0.44
CA LYS A 90 -3.16 9.55 -0.47
C LYS A 90 -4.46 9.73 0.30
N ASP A 91 -4.69 8.89 1.30
CA ASP A 91 -5.91 8.95 2.11
C ASP A 91 -5.98 10.24 2.94
N ARG A 92 -4.85 10.72 3.46
CA ARG A 92 -4.80 12.02 4.15
C ARG A 92 -5.20 13.19 3.24
N ILE A 93 -4.71 13.19 2.01
CA ILE A 93 -5.05 14.24 1.03
C ILE A 93 -6.54 14.17 0.65
N ARG A 94 -7.08 12.96 0.45
CA ARG A 94 -8.52 12.78 0.19
C ARG A 94 -9.36 13.29 1.35
N ALA A 95 -9.01 12.93 2.59
CA ALA A 95 -9.73 13.38 3.77
C ALA A 95 -9.73 14.91 3.90
N GLU A 96 -8.60 15.57 3.62
CA GLU A 96 -8.50 17.04 3.67
C GLU A 96 -9.31 17.72 2.55
N TYR A 97 -9.32 17.14 1.35
CA TYR A 97 -10.17 17.61 0.27
C TYR A 97 -11.66 17.49 0.61
N ASP A 98 -12.09 16.31 1.06
CA ASP A 98 -13.49 16.05 1.45
C ASP A 98 -13.92 16.99 2.58
N TYR A 99 -13.06 17.20 3.57
CA TYR A 99 -13.30 18.19 4.63
C TYR A 99 -13.52 19.61 4.07
N SER A 100 -12.68 20.03 3.11
CA SER A 100 -12.78 21.35 2.50
C SER A 100 -14.06 21.54 1.66
N VAL A 101 -14.50 20.48 0.96
CA VAL A 101 -15.72 20.47 0.16
C VAL A 101 -16.94 20.51 1.09
N ASN A 102 -16.93 19.69 2.15
CA ASN A 102 -18.03 19.64 3.10
C ASN A 102 -18.23 20.99 3.81
N ARG A 103 -17.13 21.66 4.21
CA ARG A 103 -17.15 23.04 4.74
C ARG A 103 -17.72 24.06 3.76
N LYS A 104 -17.48 23.91 2.46
CA LYS A 104 -18.07 24.80 1.44
C LYS A 104 -19.56 24.55 1.28
N ALA A 105 -19.97 23.28 1.20
CA ALA A 105 -21.37 22.88 1.12
C ALA A 105 -22.15 23.40 2.33
N GLU A 106 -21.60 23.28 3.55
CA GLU A 106 -22.21 23.81 4.78
C GLU A 106 -22.48 25.32 4.67
N ARG A 107 -21.50 26.10 4.20
CA ARG A 107 -21.67 27.55 4.00
C ARG A 107 -22.71 27.89 2.92
N GLU A 108 -22.77 27.11 1.84
CA GLU A 108 -23.77 27.30 0.79
C GLU A 108 -25.18 27.01 1.29
N ILE A 109 -25.36 25.93 2.06
CA ILE A 109 -26.62 25.61 2.73
C ILE A 109 -27.03 26.73 3.70
N GLU A 110 -26.09 27.28 4.46
CA GLU A 110 -26.37 28.39 5.38
C GLU A 110 -26.81 29.66 4.62
N LYS A 111 -26.19 29.96 3.47
CA LYS A 111 -26.61 31.08 2.61
C LYS A 111 -28.01 30.86 2.06
N LEU A 112 -28.30 29.67 1.53
CA LEU A 112 -29.62 29.33 1.01
C LEU A 112 -30.70 29.43 2.10
N ARG A 113 -30.43 28.97 3.33
CA ARG A 113 -31.33 29.15 4.47
C ARG A 113 -31.63 30.63 4.75
N LYS A 114 -30.61 31.48 4.77
CA LYS A 114 -30.79 32.93 4.99
C LYS A 114 -31.61 33.59 3.88
N GLU A 115 -31.45 33.17 2.63
CA GLU A 115 -32.25 33.67 1.51
C GLU A 115 -33.72 33.26 1.62
N ILE A 116 -33.99 31.99 1.94
CA ILE A 116 -35.36 31.49 2.17
C ILE A 116 -36.03 32.26 3.30
N GLU A 117 -35.33 32.51 4.41
CA GLU A 117 -35.89 33.26 5.53
C GLU A 117 -36.19 34.73 5.17
N LYS A 118 -35.33 35.37 4.37
CA LYS A 118 -35.60 36.71 3.84
C LYS A 118 -36.83 36.75 2.93
N LEU A 119 -36.99 35.76 2.05
CA LEU A 119 -38.16 35.66 1.18
C LEU A 119 -39.44 35.45 2.00
N ARG A 120 -39.39 34.57 3.00
CA ARG A 120 -40.51 34.33 3.93
C ARG A 120 -40.94 35.61 4.66
N LYS A 121 -39.99 36.43 5.12
CA LYS A 121 -40.28 37.71 5.78
C LYS A 121 -40.88 38.77 4.84
N LYS A 122 -40.66 38.69 3.53
CA LYS A 122 -41.23 39.62 2.54
C LYS A 122 -42.66 39.26 2.11
N LEU A 123 -43.04 37.99 2.25
CA LEU A 123 -44.36 37.47 1.88
C LEU A 123 -45.40 37.62 3.00
N ASN A 124 -44.99 38.06 4.18
CA ASN A 124 -45.78 38.19 5.40
C ASN A 124 -45.78 39.64 5.86
#